data_AF-A0A6L7MSC7-F1
#
_entry.id   AF-A0A6L7MSC7-F1
#
_cell.length_a   1.000
_cell.length_b   1.000
_cell.length_c   1.000
_cell.angle_alpha   90.00
_cell.angle_beta   90.00
_cell.angle_gamma   90.00
#
_symmetry.space_group_name_H-M   'P 1'
#
loop_
_entity.id
_entity.type
_entity.pdbx_description
1 polymer ?
#
loop_
_entity_poly.entity_id
_entity_poly.type
_entity_poly.pdbx_seq_one_letter_code
_entity_poly.pdbx_strand_id
1 'polypeptide(L)'
;MVGEDSLYVGISGHVVRVRKRDGEEIWRTKLKGGSYVNVVLEPDGVFAYTQGVLYALDPLSGEVRWQNGLPKLGYSHAIIGSANQTPLTVAVAAQAAAQAANRGAAPHQ
;
A
#
# COMPACT_ATOMS: atom_id res chain seq x y z
N MET A 1 -8.13 12.79 -7.22
CA MET A 1 -7.25 11.62 -7.25
C MET A 1 -7.45 10.83 -5.96
N VAL A 2 -7.61 9.51 -6.04
CA VAL A 2 -8.05 8.63 -4.92
C VAL A 2 -6.93 8.34 -3.90
N GLY A 3 -5.67 8.67 -4.22
CA GLY A 3 -4.50 8.32 -3.40
C GLY A 3 -4.03 9.37 -2.38
N GLU A 4 -4.35 10.65 -2.56
CA GLU A 4 -3.70 11.69 -1.74
C GLU A 4 -4.22 11.71 -0.29
N ASP A 5 -5.50 11.44 -0.07
CA ASP A 5 -6.15 11.48 1.26
C ASP A 5 -6.56 10.09 1.80
N SER A 6 -5.86 9.02 1.41
CA SER A 6 -6.23 7.66 1.84
C SER A 6 -5.04 6.82 2.31
N LEU A 7 -5.19 6.15 3.45
CA LEU A 7 -4.32 5.08 3.92
C LEU A 7 -5.01 3.74 3.70
N TYR A 8 -4.21 2.73 3.39
CA TYR A 8 -4.66 1.35 3.27
C TYR A 8 -3.94 0.51 4.31
N VAL A 9 -4.69 -0.27 5.08
CA VAL A 9 -4.18 -1.04 6.21
C VAL A 9 -4.55 -2.50 6.04
N GLY A 10 -3.55 -3.38 6.07
CA GLY A 10 -3.74 -4.81 6.16
C GLY A 10 -3.70 -5.28 7.61
N ILE A 11 -4.81 -5.79 8.15
CA ILE A 11 -4.88 -6.24 9.54
C ILE A 11 -5.96 -7.31 9.76
N SER A 12 -5.64 -8.35 10.52
CA SER A 12 -6.58 -9.39 10.95
C SER A 12 -7.40 -10.00 9.81
N GLY A 13 -6.77 -10.24 8.66
CA GLY A 13 -7.44 -10.77 7.47
C GLY A 13 -8.33 -9.76 6.74
N HIS A 14 -8.18 -8.47 7.02
CA HIS A 14 -8.91 -7.39 6.37
C HIS A 14 -7.95 -6.44 5.65
N VAL A 15 -8.47 -5.81 4.61
CA VAL A 15 -7.95 -4.55 4.08
C VAL A 15 -8.93 -3.46 4.47
N VAL A 16 -8.42 -2.37 5.02
CA VAL A 16 -9.22 -1.21 5.42
C VAL A 16 -8.68 0.02 4.72
N ARG A 17 -9.56 0.82 4.13
CA ARG A 17 -9.21 2.16 3.69
C ARG A 17 -9.69 3.17 4.72
N VAL A 18 -8.77 4.00 5.18
CA VAL A 18 -9.08 5.11 6.10
C VAL A 18 -8.67 6.43 5.45
N ARG A 19 -9.42 7.49 5.76
CA ARG A 19 -9.12 8.84 5.29
C ARG A 19 -7.92 9.40 6.08
N LYS A 20 -6.93 9.98 5.40
CA LYS A 20 -5.69 10.45 6.06
C LYS A 20 -5.96 11.59 7.03
N ARG A 21 -6.83 12.54 6.64
CA ARG A 21 -7.03 13.78 7.40
C ARG A 21 -7.63 13.59 8.80
N ASP A 22 -8.48 12.58 8.99
CA ASP A 22 -9.30 12.40 10.20
C ASP A 22 -9.40 10.95 10.69
N GLY A 23 -8.85 9.98 9.95
CA GLY A 23 -8.87 8.57 10.33
C GLY A 23 -10.21 7.87 10.09
N GLU A 24 -11.18 8.52 9.44
CA GLU A 24 -12.48 7.89 9.16
C GLU A 24 -12.31 6.66 8.26
N GLU A 25 -12.90 5.53 8.66
CA GLU A 25 -12.97 4.33 7.83
C GLU A 25 -13.93 4.59 6.66
N ILE A 26 -13.40 4.47 5.44
CA ILE A 26 -14.17 4.63 4.20
C ILE A 26 -14.76 3.28 3.79
N TRP A 27 -13.96 2.23 3.83
CA TRP A 27 -14.41 0.87 3.55
C TRP A 27 -13.52 -0.19 4.22
N ARG A 28 -14.06 -1.39 4.34
CA ARG A 28 -13.39 -2.58 4.87
C ARG A 28 -13.77 -3.82 4.07
N THR A 29 -12.75 -4.60 3.71
CA THR A 29 -12.91 -5.85 2.96
C THR A 29 -12.29 -7.00 3.73
N LYS A 30 -13.09 -8.03 4.01
CA LYS A 30 -12.62 -9.27 4.62
C LYS A 30 -12.06 -10.20 3.54
N LEU A 31 -10.80 -10.59 3.69
CA LEU A 31 -10.13 -11.57 2.84
C LEU A 31 -10.31 -12.97 3.43
N LYS A 32 -10.24 -13.99 2.57
CA LYS A 32 -10.15 -15.38 3.05
C LYS A 32 -8.71 -15.63 3.47
N GLY A 33 -8.44 -15.62 4.78
CA GLY A 33 -7.09 -15.80 5.29
C GLY A 33 -6.87 -15.27 6.70
N GLY A 34 -5.64 -15.42 7.17
CA GLY A 34 -5.21 -15.32 8.56
C GLY A 34 -5.01 -13.89 9.05
N SER A 35 -4.32 -13.74 10.18
CA SER A 35 -4.20 -12.47 10.90
C SER A 35 -3.32 -11.43 10.20
N TYR A 36 -2.37 -11.86 9.38
CA TYR A 36 -1.43 -10.99 8.67
C TYR A 36 -1.87 -10.73 7.22
N VAL A 37 -1.78 -9.47 6.77
CA VAL A 37 -2.11 -9.04 5.41
C VAL A 37 -1.05 -8.04 4.93
N ASN A 38 -0.32 -8.39 3.86
CA ASN A 38 0.60 -7.47 3.19
C ASN A 38 -0.18 -6.66 2.15
N VAL A 39 -0.09 -5.33 2.15
CA VAL A 39 -0.87 -4.44 1.27
C VAL A 39 0.04 -3.51 0.49
N VAL A 40 -0.22 -3.36 -0.81
CA VAL A 40 0.43 -2.42 -1.72
C VAL A 40 -0.64 -1.64 -2.47
N LEU A 41 -0.49 -0.32 -2.55
CA LEU A 41 -1.34 0.55 -3.36
C LEU A 41 -0.63 0.89 -4.66
N GLU A 42 -1.32 0.73 -5.78
CA GLU A 42 -0.89 1.12 -7.11
C GLU A 42 -1.95 2.02 -7.78
N PRO A 43 -1.63 2.68 -8.91
CA PRO A 43 -2.59 3.53 -9.61
C PRO A 43 -3.88 2.81 -10.03
N ASP A 44 -3.79 1.50 -10.32
CA ASP A 44 -4.87 0.68 -10.84
C ASP A 44 -5.58 -0.17 -9.77
N GLY A 45 -5.04 -0.30 -8.55
CA GLY A 45 -5.66 -1.14 -7.53
C GLY A 45 -4.95 -1.20 -6.18
N VAL A 46 -5.61 -1.85 -5.22
CA VAL A 46 -5.02 -2.24 -3.94
C VAL A 46 -4.72 -3.74 -4.00
N PHE A 47 -3.46 -4.10 -3.90
CA PHE A 47 -3.02 -5.49 -3.91
C PHE A 47 -2.77 -5.96 -2.48
N ALA A 48 -3.37 -7.09 -2.12
CA ALA A 48 -3.27 -7.63 -0.77
C ALA A 48 -2.93 -9.12 -0.80
N TYR A 49 -1.95 -9.54 0.00
CA TYR A 49 -1.59 -10.94 0.15
C TYR A 49 -1.87 -11.44 1.58
N THR A 50 -2.53 -12.58 1.69
CA THR A 50 -2.69 -13.32 2.95
C THR A 50 -2.91 -14.80 2.66
N GLN A 51 -2.30 -15.67 3.49
CA GLN A 51 -2.46 -17.13 3.45
C GLN A 51 -2.43 -17.73 2.04
N GLY A 52 -1.38 -17.45 1.27
CA GLY A 52 -1.21 -18.07 -0.06
C GLY A 52 -2.09 -17.46 -1.15
N VAL A 53 -2.93 -16.48 -0.86
CA VAL A 53 -3.80 -15.84 -1.85
C VAL A 53 -3.43 -14.37 -2.01
N LEU A 54 -3.20 -13.98 -3.26
CA LEU A 54 -3.06 -12.59 -3.70
C LEU A 54 -4.43 -12.09 -4.20
N TYR A 55 -4.86 -10.94 -3.72
CA TYR A 55 -6.10 -10.28 -4.09
C TYR A 55 -5.79 -8.93 -4.74
N ALA A 56 -6.61 -8.54 -5.71
CA ALA A 56 -6.69 -7.16 -6.18
C ALA A 56 -8.06 -6.60 -5.86
N LEU A 57 -8.07 -5.47 -5.17
CA LEU A 57 -9.26 -4.77 -4.74
C LEU A 57 -9.38 -3.45 -5.51
N ASP A 58 -10.62 -3.07 -5.78
CA ASP A 58 -10.96 -1.74 -6.24
C ASP A 58 -10.63 -0.71 -5.13
N PRO A 59 -9.85 0.36 -5.41
CA PRO A 59 -9.42 1.30 -4.38
C PRO A 59 -10.56 2.18 -3.86
N LEU A 60 -11.62 2.37 -4.65
CA LEU A 60 -12.76 3.21 -4.29
C LEU A 60 -13.74 2.49 -3.36
N SER A 61 -14.10 1.27 -3.72
CA SER A 61 -15.15 0.47 -3.06
C SER A 61 -14.61 -0.62 -2.12
N GLY A 62 -13.36 -1.06 -2.32
CA GLY A 62 -12.80 -2.22 -1.63
C GLY A 62 -13.24 -3.57 -2.21
N GLU A 63 -14.02 -3.60 -3.29
CA GLU A 63 -14.48 -4.85 -3.88
C GLU A 63 -13.33 -5.66 -4.49
N VAL A 64 -13.33 -6.97 -4.27
CA VAL A 64 -12.34 -7.87 -4.86
C VAL A 64 -12.62 -8.02 -6.36
N ARG A 65 -11.71 -7.51 -7.18
CA ARG A 65 -11.77 -7.63 -8.64
C ARG A 65 -11.27 -8.99 -9.12
N TRP A 66 -10.18 -9.48 -8.52
CA TRP A 66 -9.66 -10.82 -8.79
C TRP A 66 -8.86 -11.36 -7.61
N GLN A 67 -8.62 -12.68 -7.63
CA GLN A 67 -7.75 -13.38 -6.69
C GLN A 67 -6.89 -14.43 -7.42
N ASN A 68 -5.69 -14.68 -6.89
CA ASN A 68 -4.76 -15.70 -7.36
C ASN A 68 -4.23 -16.49 -6.15
N GLY A 69 -4.50 -17.80 -6.12
CA GLY A 69 -4.12 -18.69 -5.01
C GLY A 69 -2.68 -19.18 -5.03
N LEU A 70 -1.81 -18.62 -5.88
CA LEU A 70 -0.37 -18.90 -5.94
C LEU A 70 -0.04 -20.40 -5.74
N PRO A 71 -0.59 -21.27 -6.60
CA PRO A 71 -0.61 -22.71 -6.34
C PRO A 71 0.81 -23.26 -6.20
N LYS A 72 0.98 -24.20 -5.27
CA LYS A 72 2.24 -24.91 -4.99
C LYS A 72 3.36 -24.06 -4.36
N LEU A 73 3.07 -22.84 -3.91
CA LEU A 73 4.04 -21.99 -3.18
C LEU A 73 3.84 -21.99 -1.66
N GLY A 74 2.78 -22.63 -1.16
CA GLY A 74 2.49 -22.73 0.28
C GLY A 74 1.88 -21.45 0.86
N TYR A 75 2.01 -21.29 2.19
CA TYR A 75 1.38 -20.22 2.97
C TYR A 75 2.41 -19.32 3.68
N SER A 76 3.63 -19.25 3.14
CA SER A 76 4.71 -18.43 3.70
C SER A 76 4.45 -16.93 3.53
N HIS A 77 5.26 -16.09 4.17
CA HIS A 77 5.23 -14.66 3.90
C HIS A 77 5.60 -14.37 2.43
N ALA A 78 4.83 -13.50 1.78
CA ALA A 78 5.15 -12.98 0.45
C ALA A 78 5.57 -11.52 0.52
N ILE A 79 6.53 -11.17 -0.33
CA ILE A 79 6.91 -9.79 -0.62
C ILE A 79 6.31 -9.44 -1.98
N ILE A 80 5.59 -8.32 -2.04
CA ILE A 80 5.00 -7.81 -3.28
C ILE A 80 5.94 -6.74 -3.83
N GLY A 81 6.54 -7.00 -4.98
CA GLY A 81 7.29 -6.01 -5.75
C GLY A 81 6.42 -5.42 -6.86
N SER A 82 6.40 -4.09 -6.98
CA SER A 82 5.80 -3.38 -8.12
C SER A 82 6.83 -2.47 -8.79
N ALA A 83 6.71 -2.28 -10.10
CA ALA A 83 7.54 -1.35 -10.86
C ALA A 83 7.35 0.12 -10.42
N ASN A 84 6.21 0.46 -9.81
CA ASN A 84 5.95 1.81 -9.29
C ASN A 84 6.24 1.97 -7.81
N GLN A 85 6.66 0.90 -7.12
CA GLN A 85 7.22 1.05 -5.78
C GLN A 85 8.59 1.69 -5.94
N THR A 86 8.70 2.98 -5.65
CA THR A 86 10.01 3.64 -5.56
C THR A 86 10.83 2.87 -4.52
N PRO A 87 11.98 2.26 -4.89
CA PRO A 87 12.82 1.59 -3.92
C PRO A 87 13.16 2.57 -2.80
N LEU A 88 13.12 2.13 -1.53
CA LEU A 88 13.43 2.97 -0.38
C LEU A 88 14.75 3.74 -0.55
N THR A 89 15.73 3.14 -1.23
CA THR A 89 17.00 3.77 -1.60
C THR A 89 16.84 5.01 -2.48
N VAL A 90 15.96 4.96 -3.47
CA VAL A 90 15.65 6.08 -4.36
C VAL A 90 14.87 7.16 -3.61
N ALA A 91 13.94 6.77 -2.73
CA ALA A 91 13.18 7.71 -1.91
C ALA A 91 14.07 8.48 -0.91
N VAL A 92 15.01 7.78 -0.25
CA VAL A 92 15.98 8.39 0.69
C VAL A 92 16.94 9.33 -0.04
N ALA A 93 17.47 8.92 -1.19
CA ALA A 93 18.35 9.78 -1.99
C ALA A 93 17.63 11.06 -2.47
N ALA A 94 16.38 10.93 -2.92
CA ALA A 94 15.55 12.07 -3.32
C ALA A 94 15.24 13.01 -2.14
N GLN A 95 14.95 12.46 -0.95
CA GLN A 95 14.73 13.26 0.26
C GLN A 95 16.00 14.01 0.70
N ALA A 96 17.17 13.35 0.68
CA ALA A 96 18.44 13.98 1.03
C ALA A 96 18.77 15.15 0.08
N ALA A 97 18.55 14.98 -1.23
CA ALA A 97 18.76 16.03 -2.22
C ALA A 97 17.81 17.22 -2.02
N ALA A 98 16.52 16.97 -1.74
CA ALA A 98 15.53 18.01 -1.48
C ALA A 98 15.85 18.82 -0.20
N GLN A 99 16.36 18.17 0.86
CA GLN A 99 16.78 18.83 2.10
C GLN A 99 18.00 19.73 1.89
N ALA A 100 18.97 19.32 1.06
CA ALA A 100 20.15 20.12 0.74
C ALA A 100 19.78 21.39 -0.04
N ALA A 101 18.88 21.28 -1.03
CA ALA A 101 18.40 22.42 -1.81
C ALA A 101 17.68 23.46 -0.94
N ASN A 102 16.87 23.02 0.03
CA ASN A 102 16.14 23.93 0.92
C ASN A 102 17.05 24.63 1.96
N ARG A 103 18.20 24.03 2.31
CA ARG A 103 19.20 24.65 3.20
C ARG A 103 20.05 25.72 2.50
N GLY A 104 20.21 25.63 1.19
CA GLY A 104 20.94 26.63 0.39
C GLY A 104 20.14 27.90 0.08
N ALA A 105 18.84 27.94 0.38
CA ALA A 105 17.96 29.06 0.08
C ALA A 105 17.77 30.05 1.25
N ALA A 106 18.60 29.97 2.30
CA ALA A 106 18.55 30.95 3.40
C ALA A 106 19.03 32.33 2.88
N PRO A 107 18.22 33.39 2.95
CA PRO A 107 18.63 34.71 2.49
C PRO A 107 19.68 35.28 3.45
N HIS A 108 20.83 35.69 2.90
CA HIS A 108 21.77 36.54 3.61
C HIS A 108 21.12 37.91 3.84
N GLN A 109 20.88 38.27 5.11
CA GLN A 109 20.72 39.66 5.54
C GLN A 109 22.08 40.35 5.60
#